data_AF-A0A6M4IP70-F1
#
_entry.id   AF-A0A6M4IP70-F1
#
_cell.length_a   1.000
_cell.length_b   1.000
_cell.length_c   1.000
_cell.angle_alpha   90.00
_cell.angle_beta   90.00
_cell.angle_gamma   90.00
#
_symmetry.space_group_name_H-M   'P 1'
#
loop_
_entity.id
_entity.type
_entity.pdbx_description
1 polymer ?
#
loop_
_entity_poly.entity_id
_entity_poly.type
_entity_poly.pdbx_seq_one_letter_code
_entity_poly.pdbx_strand_id
1 'polypeptide(L)'
;MLLIIAGAGASLDSVPFTPPHTESAGYQLPLADQLFGVSQAFLDIQTKYPALKQISTRLHFRSNGKTVEDVLAEMQEEAKHNPARHRQLVAVRYYLQELIDTCEQRWYRGHSLPTNMIALLDQIENARLKHGGGAHPCFITFNYDRIIENALSNRGHTFNNISDYTAANRPALLKLHGSVDWVRPVTGLKRPPRDNSRNEVAERMGEEFHEIVPEQVGEIKIIRSISSTTSEEGIHLPAIAIPTKGKSFECPESHVEELRKILPEVRCILTIGWRAQEDHFLVELRRLATKPIVGICVGANGHDADPVTKQMMRTMPRSEFRSFDGRGFSDFVRNHGVERLSNLEWHR
;
A
#
# COMPACT_ATOMS: atom_id res chain seq x y z
N MET A 1 -0.96 12.99 -19.35
CA MET A 1 -1.28 12.57 -17.96
C MET A 1 -0.12 11.84 -17.31
N LEU A 2 0.16 12.17 -16.04
CA LEU A 2 1.17 11.55 -15.18
C LEU A 2 0.54 10.52 -14.25
N LEU A 3 1.13 9.33 -14.21
CA LEU A 3 0.82 8.26 -13.27
C LEU A 3 1.99 8.09 -12.29
N ILE A 4 1.70 8.12 -10.99
CA ILE A 4 2.70 7.88 -9.94
C ILE A 4 2.38 6.55 -9.26
N ILE A 5 3.36 5.65 -9.21
CA ILE A 5 3.24 4.34 -8.57
C ILE A 5 4.15 4.31 -7.35
N ALA A 6 3.55 4.23 -6.16
CA ALA A 6 4.27 4.17 -4.89
C ALA A 6 4.25 2.72 -4.34
N GLY A 7 5.43 2.21 -4.01
CA GLY A 7 5.59 0.96 -3.26
C GLY A 7 6.17 1.19 -1.88
N ALA A 8 6.43 0.11 -1.14
CA ALA A 8 6.79 0.18 0.28
C ALA A 8 8.08 0.97 0.52
N GLY A 9 8.98 1.05 -0.46
CA GLY A 9 10.18 1.89 -0.38
C GLY A 9 9.88 3.39 -0.31
N ALA A 10 8.76 3.86 -0.88
CA ALA A 10 8.33 5.26 -0.73
C ALA A 10 7.89 5.56 0.70
N SER A 11 7.27 4.58 1.37
CA SER A 11 6.86 4.69 2.78
C SER A 11 8.03 4.60 3.74
N LEU A 12 8.97 3.69 3.45
CA LEU A 12 10.24 3.56 4.15
C LEU A 12 11.02 4.88 4.08
N ASP A 13 11.25 5.42 2.89
CA ASP A 13 11.96 6.68 2.65
C ASP A 13 11.02 7.90 2.59
N SER A 14 10.04 7.95 3.50
CA SER A 14 9.02 9.00 3.50
C SER A 14 9.41 10.27 4.26
N VAL A 15 10.37 10.18 5.19
CA VAL A 15 10.81 11.30 6.03
C VAL A 15 12.23 11.71 5.62
N PRO A 16 12.44 12.92 5.07
CA PRO A 16 13.73 13.31 4.50
C PRO A 16 14.88 13.39 5.51
N PHE A 17 14.56 13.58 6.79
CA PHE A 17 15.54 13.73 7.87
C PHE A 17 15.94 12.39 8.50
N THR A 18 15.22 11.32 8.19
CA THR A 18 15.48 9.97 8.71
C THR A 18 15.42 8.98 7.54
N PRO A 19 16.28 9.14 6.52
CA PRO A 19 16.29 8.23 5.38
C PRO A 19 16.67 6.81 5.85
N PRO A 20 16.37 5.76 5.05
CA PRO A 20 16.59 4.35 5.42
C PRO A 20 18.02 3.99 5.86
N HIS A 21 18.99 4.86 5.59
CA HIS A 21 20.40 4.70 5.93
C HIS A 21 20.79 5.30 7.29
N THR A 22 19.84 5.84 8.06
CA THR A 22 20.06 6.38 9.41
C THR A 22 19.54 5.40 10.45
N GLU A 23 20.15 5.36 11.65
CA GLU A 23 19.66 4.54 12.77
C GLU A 23 18.21 4.93 13.08
N SER A 24 17.26 4.05 12.73
CA SER A 24 15.84 4.36 12.79
C SER A 24 15.27 4.09 14.19
N ALA A 25 14.33 4.94 14.60
CA ALA A 25 13.63 4.89 15.90
C ALA A 25 12.68 3.68 16.07
N GLY A 26 12.82 2.61 15.27
CA GLY A 26 12.10 1.35 15.42
C GLY A 26 10.65 1.32 14.91
N TYR A 27 10.10 2.46 14.46
CA TYR A 27 8.72 2.59 13.95
C TYR A 27 8.62 2.95 12.46
N GLN A 28 9.74 2.97 11.74
CA GLN A 28 9.73 3.19 10.30
C GLN A 28 8.80 2.19 9.61
N LEU A 29 8.08 2.65 8.58
CA LEU A 29 7.17 1.79 7.85
C LEU A 29 7.94 0.67 7.14
N PRO A 30 7.59 -0.61 7.38
CA PRO A 30 8.39 -1.74 6.93
C PRO A 30 8.21 -2.04 5.44
N LEU A 31 9.25 -2.61 4.83
CA LEU A 31 9.12 -3.35 3.58
C LEU A 31 8.37 -4.68 3.80
N ALA A 32 7.89 -5.31 2.72
CA ALA A 32 7.14 -6.56 2.81
C ALA A 32 7.88 -7.68 3.59
N ASP A 33 9.17 -7.87 3.31
CA ASP A 33 10.02 -8.85 4.00
C ASP A 33 10.34 -8.50 5.47
N GLN A 34 10.02 -7.28 5.89
CA GLN A 34 10.24 -6.75 7.24
C GLN A 34 8.96 -6.77 8.08
N LEU A 35 7.81 -7.14 7.52
CA LEU A 35 6.51 -7.09 8.20
C LEU A 35 6.45 -7.91 9.50
N PHE A 36 7.29 -8.94 9.62
CA PHE A 36 7.40 -9.76 10.83
C PHE A 36 8.80 -9.60 11.46
N GLY A 37 9.28 -8.37 11.55
CA GLY A 37 10.54 -8.03 12.20
C GLY A 37 10.53 -8.31 13.71
N VAL A 38 11.73 -8.32 14.30
CA VAL A 38 11.98 -8.65 15.72
C VAL A 38 12.23 -7.42 16.61
N SER A 39 11.93 -6.21 16.12
CA SER A 39 12.02 -5.02 16.98
C SER A 39 10.97 -5.11 18.09
N GLN A 40 11.24 -4.50 19.25
CA GLN A 40 10.32 -4.57 20.39
C GLN A 40 8.90 -4.13 20.02
N ALA A 41 8.77 -3.05 19.24
CA ALA A 41 7.48 -2.56 18.76
C ALA A 41 6.70 -3.62 17.95
N PHE A 42 7.39 -4.40 17.12
CA PHE A 42 6.76 -5.42 16.30
C PHE A 42 6.37 -6.62 17.17
N LEU A 43 7.24 -7.04 18.07
CA LEU A 43 6.98 -8.14 19.01
C LEU A 43 5.80 -7.81 19.95
N ASP A 44 5.71 -6.57 20.44
CA ASP A 44 4.60 -6.11 21.28
C ASP A 44 3.24 -6.24 20.59
N ILE A 45 3.18 -6.04 19.26
CA ILE A 45 1.95 -6.22 18.49
C ILE A 45 1.74 -7.70 18.16
N GLN A 46 2.79 -8.42 17.75
CA GLN A 46 2.70 -9.85 17.42
C GLN A 46 2.18 -10.68 18.61
N THR A 47 2.61 -10.36 19.83
CA THR A 47 2.20 -11.10 21.05
C THR A 47 0.71 -10.99 21.36
N LYS A 48 0.03 -9.93 20.87
CA LYS A 48 -1.42 -9.73 21.01
C LYS A 48 -2.23 -10.74 20.21
N TYR A 49 -1.66 -11.37 19.18
CA TYR A 49 -2.38 -12.28 18.30
C TYR A 49 -1.88 -13.72 18.48
N PRO A 50 -2.47 -14.53 19.39
CA PRO A 50 -1.99 -15.88 19.70
C PRO A 50 -1.86 -16.80 18.49
N ALA A 51 -2.75 -16.68 17.50
CA ALA A 51 -2.67 -17.46 16.27
C ALA A 51 -1.36 -17.22 15.48
N LEU A 52 -0.75 -16.03 15.58
CA LEU A 52 0.56 -15.76 14.96
C LEU A 52 1.69 -16.55 15.63
N LYS A 53 1.59 -16.87 16.92
CA LYS A 53 2.64 -17.58 17.66
C LYS A 53 2.93 -18.96 17.06
N GLN A 54 1.92 -19.61 16.48
CA GLN A 54 2.04 -20.93 15.86
C GLN A 54 2.77 -20.92 14.51
N ILE A 55 2.90 -19.75 13.88
CA ILE A 55 3.52 -19.57 12.56
C ILE A 55 4.74 -18.65 12.61
N SER A 56 5.05 -18.08 13.78
CA SER A 56 6.14 -17.12 13.96
C SER A 56 7.47 -17.70 13.48
N THR A 57 7.77 -18.96 13.78
CA THR A 57 9.02 -19.60 13.31
C THR A 57 9.10 -19.64 11.79
N ARG A 58 7.99 -19.94 11.09
CA ARG A 58 7.95 -19.94 9.62
C ARG A 58 8.14 -18.53 9.05
N LEU A 59 7.57 -17.53 9.71
CA LEU A 59 7.64 -16.13 9.27
C LEU A 59 9.01 -15.50 9.53
N HIS A 60 9.67 -15.81 10.66
CA HIS A 60 10.99 -15.26 11.01
C HIS A 60 12.14 -16.06 10.39
N PHE A 61 12.11 -17.39 10.47
CA PHE A 61 13.19 -18.28 10.02
C PHE A 61 12.82 -18.92 8.68
N ARG A 62 12.79 -18.07 7.65
CA ARG A 62 12.52 -18.48 6.28
C ARG A 62 13.73 -19.24 5.72
N SER A 63 13.49 -20.34 5.01
CA SER A 63 14.57 -21.04 4.29
C SER A 63 15.22 -20.11 3.28
N ASN A 64 16.53 -20.28 3.01
CA ASN A 64 17.30 -19.41 2.13
C ASN A 64 16.56 -19.08 0.83
N GLY A 65 16.35 -17.78 0.59
CA GLY A 65 15.71 -17.26 -0.61
C GLY A 65 14.18 -17.12 -0.57
N LYS A 66 13.48 -17.64 0.45
CA LYS A 66 12.03 -17.44 0.59
C LYS A 66 11.71 -16.07 1.18
N THR A 67 10.76 -15.38 0.56
CA THR A 67 10.22 -14.11 1.05
C THR A 67 9.07 -14.35 2.04
N VAL A 68 8.63 -13.31 2.74
CA VAL A 68 7.42 -13.39 3.58
C VAL A 68 6.20 -13.78 2.74
N GLU A 69 6.12 -13.27 1.52
CA GLU A 69 5.04 -13.55 0.58
C GLU A 69 4.98 -15.00 0.13
N ASP A 70 6.13 -15.65 -0.02
CA ASP A 70 6.19 -17.08 -0.34
C ASP A 70 5.58 -17.92 0.79
N VAL A 71 5.95 -17.63 2.04
CA VAL A 71 5.44 -18.35 3.21
C VAL A 71 3.93 -18.16 3.39
N LEU A 72 3.44 -16.93 3.19
CA LEU A 72 2.01 -16.64 3.30
C LEU A 72 1.21 -17.25 2.15
N ALA A 73 1.78 -17.36 0.95
CA ALA A 73 1.16 -18.04 -0.18
C ALA A 73 1.01 -19.55 0.09
N GLU A 74 2.06 -20.19 0.64
CA GLU A 74 1.98 -21.59 1.08
C GLU A 74 0.89 -21.78 2.12
N MET A 75 0.78 -20.87 3.09
CA MET A 75 -0.27 -20.93 4.10
C MET A 75 -1.69 -20.75 3.54
N GLN A 76 -1.87 -19.90 2.52
CA GLN A 76 -3.14 -19.77 1.81
C GLN A 76 -3.53 -21.07 1.11
N GLU A 77 -2.56 -21.75 0.49
CA GLU A 77 -2.81 -23.05 -0.13
C GLU A 77 -3.17 -24.12 0.92
N GLU A 78 -2.41 -24.18 2.02
CA GLU A 78 -2.70 -25.07 3.15
C GLU A 78 -4.09 -24.83 3.77
N ALA A 79 -4.60 -23.59 3.73
CA ALA A 79 -5.90 -23.24 4.30
C ALA A 79 -7.07 -23.96 3.65
N LYS A 80 -6.97 -24.34 2.37
CA LYS A 80 -8.00 -25.12 1.66
C LYS A 80 -8.36 -26.43 2.37
N HIS A 81 -7.45 -26.98 3.19
CA HIS A 81 -7.63 -28.25 3.89
C HIS A 81 -7.35 -28.15 5.39
N ASN A 82 -7.03 -26.97 5.91
CA ASN A 82 -6.66 -26.77 7.30
C ASN A 82 -7.33 -25.50 7.87
N PRO A 83 -8.45 -25.64 8.60
CA PRO A 83 -9.15 -24.50 9.22
C PRO A 83 -8.27 -23.65 10.14
N ALA A 84 -7.24 -24.23 10.77
CA ALA A 84 -6.31 -23.47 11.60
C ALA A 84 -5.54 -22.42 10.78
N ARG A 85 -5.26 -22.67 9.50
CA ARG A 85 -4.62 -21.67 8.62
C ARG A 85 -5.54 -20.51 8.30
N HIS A 86 -6.85 -20.73 8.17
CA HIS A 86 -7.79 -19.60 8.04
C HIS A 86 -7.71 -18.68 9.25
N ARG A 87 -7.77 -19.24 10.46
CA ARG A 87 -7.62 -18.47 11.70
C ARG A 87 -6.31 -17.67 11.75
N GLN A 88 -5.22 -18.29 11.33
CA GLN A 88 -3.90 -17.65 11.30
C GLN A 88 -3.81 -16.53 10.24
N LEU A 89 -4.37 -16.73 9.05
CA LEU A 89 -4.39 -15.73 7.99
C LEU A 89 -5.30 -14.54 8.35
N VAL A 90 -6.42 -14.78 9.04
CA VAL A 90 -7.24 -13.71 9.63
C VAL A 90 -6.41 -12.93 10.66
N ALA A 91 -5.70 -13.62 11.57
CA ALA A 91 -4.83 -12.96 12.53
C ALA A 91 -3.72 -12.13 11.85
N VAL A 92 -3.16 -12.60 10.73
CA VAL A 92 -2.22 -11.83 9.91
C VAL A 92 -2.85 -10.52 9.43
N ARG A 93 -4.11 -10.52 8.93
CA ARG A 93 -4.78 -9.28 8.51
C ARG A 93 -4.94 -8.28 9.65
N TYR A 94 -5.40 -8.72 10.82
CA TYR A 94 -5.55 -7.84 11.98
C TYR A 94 -4.21 -7.31 12.48
N TYR A 95 -3.18 -8.16 12.51
CA TYR A 95 -1.81 -7.79 12.86
C TYR A 95 -1.25 -6.75 11.89
N LEU A 96 -1.36 -6.96 10.59
CA LEU A 96 -0.85 -6.01 9.59
C LEU A 96 -1.54 -4.66 9.70
N GLN A 97 -2.86 -4.64 9.90
CA GLN A 97 -3.59 -3.39 10.10
C GLN A 97 -3.07 -2.64 11.34
N GLU A 98 -2.88 -3.33 12.47
CA GLU A 98 -2.40 -2.70 13.70
C GLU A 98 -0.92 -2.29 13.62
N LEU A 99 -0.08 -3.12 13.02
CA LEU A 99 1.34 -2.85 12.81
C LEU A 99 1.53 -1.57 12.00
N ILE A 100 0.91 -1.50 10.83
CA ILE A 100 1.11 -0.37 9.93
C ILE A 100 0.49 0.91 10.51
N ASP A 101 -0.70 0.85 11.13
CA ASP A 101 -1.27 2.02 11.81
C ASP A 101 -0.40 2.49 12.97
N THR A 102 0.17 1.57 13.76
CA THR A 102 1.08 1.91 14.86
C THR A 102 2.37 2.54 14.35
N CYS A 103 3.00 1.93 13.34
CA CYS A 103 4.19 2.45 12.67
C CYS A 103 3.89 3.85 12.12
N GLU A 104 2.83 4.02 11.34
CA GLU A 104 2.45 5.31 10.76
C GLU A 104 2.23 6.37 11.86
N GLN A 105 1.44 6.08 12.89
CA GLN A 105 1.17 7.04 13.96
C GLN A 105 2.44 7.45 14.70
N ARG A 106 3.33 6.50 15.02
CA ARG A 106 4.59 6.77 15.75
C ARG A 106 5.61 7.46 14.86
N TRP A 107 5.72 7.01 13.61
CA TRP A 107 6.62 7.55 12.60
C TRP A 107 6.26 8.98 12.23
N TYR A 108 4.97 9.34 12.12
CA TYR A 108 4.58 10.70 11.77
C TYR A 108 4.35 11.63 12.97
N ARG A 109 3.68 11.17 14.04
CA ARG A 109 3.48 12.02 15.23
C ARG A 109 4.80 12.31 15.94
N GLY A 110 5.77 11.40 15.86
CA GLY A 110 7.11 11.65 16.37
C GLY A 110 7.86 12.75 15.61
N HIS A 111 7.45 13.03 14.36
CA HIS A 111 8.20 13.93 13.49
C HIS A 111 7.52 15.28 13.23
N SER A 112 6.20 15.48 13.23
CA SER A 112 5.54 16.79 12.93
C SER A 112 6.09 17.54 11.69
N LEU A 113 6.86 16.86 10.84
CA LEU A 113 7.75 17.42 9.83
C LEU A 113 7.24 17.05 8.43
N PRO A 114 7.57 17.85 7.42
CA PRO A 114 7.16 17.58 6.05
C PRO A 114 7.72 16.24 5.55
N THR A 115 6.88 15.48 4.84
CA THR A 115 7.26 14.22 4.20
C THR A 115 7.76 14.46 2.78
N ASN A 116 8.52 13.52 2.24
CA ASN A 116 8.91 13.52 0.82
C ASN A 116 7.70 13.50 -0.10
N MET A 117 6.58 12.90 0.32
CA MET A 117 5.34 12.90 -0.46
C MET A 117 4.70 14.30 -0.54
N ILE A 118 4.73 15.09 0.54
CA ILE A 118 4.27 16.48 0.53
C ILE A 118 5.11 17.32 -0.44
N ALA A 119 6.44 17.19 -0.35
CA ALA A 119 7.35 17.91 -1.24
C ALA A 119 7.23 17.46 -2.71
N LEU A 120 7.02 16.17 -2.97
CA LEU A 120 6.75 15.65 -4.31
C LEU A 120 5.48 16.27 -4.90
N LEU A 121 4.38 16.28 -4.13
CA LEU A 121 3.11 16.88 -4.58
C LEU A 121 3.27 18.36 -4.92
N ASP A 122 4.04 19.10 -4.12
CA ASP A 122 4.35 20.50 -4.41
C ASP A 122 5.12 20.67 -5.72
N GLN A 123 6.16 19.86 -5.95
CA GLN A 123 6.91 19.88 -7.21
C GLN A 123 6.04 19.53 -8.43
N ILE A 124 5.16 18.53 -8.31
CA ILE A 124 4.24 18.12 -9.38
C ILE A 124 3.26 19.25 -9.70
N GLU A 125 2.66 19.86 -8.68
CA GLU A 125 1.69 20.93 -8.89
C GLU A 125 2.34 22.18 -9.49
N ASN A 126 3.53 22.56 -9.00
CA ASN A 126 4.30 23.67 -9.56
C ASN A 126 4.65 23.43 -11.04
N ALA A 127 5.06 22.22 -11.40
CA ALA A 127 5.28 21.85 -12.79
C ALA A 127 3.99 21.94 -13.63
N ARG A 128 2.87 21.39 -13.12
CA ARG A 128 1.57 21.41 -13.80
C ARG A 128 1.10 22.84 -14.09
N LEU A 129 1.18 23.73 -13.11
CA LEU A 129 0.75 25.13 -13.23
C LEU A 129 1.63 25.93 -14.20
N LYS A 130 2.96 25.72 -14.17
CA LYS A 130 3.89 26.34 -15.14
C LYS A 130 3.56 26.01 -16.59
N HIS A 131 2.91 24.87 -16.83
CA HIS A 131 2.56 24.40 -18.17
C HIS A 131 1.05 24.49 -18.48
N GLY A 132 0.36 25.48 -17.91
CA GLY A 132 -1.03 25.78 -18.27
C GLY A 132 -2.09 24.99 -17.50
N GLY A 133 -1.71 24.30 -16.42
CA GLY A 133 -2.67 23.67 -15.51
C GLY A 133 -3.36 22.43 -16.10
N GLY A 134 -2.60 21.59 -16.81
CA GLY A 134 -3.10 20.35 -17.41
C GLY A 134 -3.69 19.33 -16.42
N ALA A 135 -4.00 18.12 -16.90
CA ALA A 135 -4.68 17.08 -16.13
C ALA A 135 -3.99 16.79 -14.77
N HIS A 136 -4.81 16.51 -13.75
CA HIS A 136 -4.28 16.08 -12.45
C HIS A 136 -3.53 14.75 -12.56
N PRO A 137 -2.50 14.53 -11.73
CA PRO A 137 -1.85 13.24 -11.64
C PRO A 137 -2.79 12.18 -11.05
N CYS A 138 -2.54 10.92 -11.40
CA CYS A 138 -3.12 9.76 -10.72
C CYS A 138 -2.04 9.10 -9.86
N PHE A 139 -2.38 8.77 -8.62
CA PHE A 139 -1.56 7.98 -7.71
C PHE A 139 -2.08 6.55 -7.66
N ILE A 140 -1.17 5.58 -7.73
CA ILE A 140 -1.42 4.19 -7.42
C ILE A 140 -0.50 3.80 -6.28
N THR A 141 -1.05 3.14 -5.27
CA THR A 141 -0.26 2.56 -4.19
C THR A 141 -0.67 1.12 -3.91
N PHE A 142 0.34 0.32 -3.63
CA PHE A 142 0.19 -1.06 -3.15
C PHE A 142 0.42 -1.17 -1.64
N ASN A 143 0.69 -0.04 -0.98
CA ASN A 143 0.93 0.06 0.45
C ASN A 143 -0.38 0.23 1.22
N TYR A 144 -0.36 -0.17 2.49
CA TYR A 144 -1.51 -0.07 3.38
C TYR A 144 -1.58 1.27 4.13
N ASP A 145 -0.45 1.95 4.30
CA ASP A 145 -0.35 3.24 5.00
C ASP A 145 -1.10 4.38 4.30
N ARG A 146 -1.31 5.49 5.01
CA ARG A 146 -2.05 6.66 4.54
C ARG A 146 -1.14 7.83 4.15
N ILE A 147 0.11 7.58 3.74
CA ILE A 147 1.08 8.67 3.49
C ILE A 147 0.60 9.60 2.38
N ILE A 148 0.08 9.04 1.30
CA ILE A 148 -0.39 9.82 0.16
C ILE A 148 -1.66 10.59 0.54
N GLU A 149 -2.58 9.96 1.27
CA GLU A 149 -3.76 10.63 1.82
C GLU A 149 -3.38 11.81 2.72
N ASN A 150 -2.44 11.61 3.64
CA ASN A 150 -1.96 12.65 4.54
C ASN A 150 -1.34 13.81 3.75
N ALA A 151 -0.55 13.52 2.71
CA ALA A 151 0.06 14.54 1.87
C ALA A 151 -0.98 15.31 1.02
N LEU A 152 -1.98 14.63 0.46
CA LEU A 152 -3.10 15.25 -0.25
C LEU A 152 -4.01 16.05 0.70
N SER A 153 -4.15 15.62 1.95
CA SER A 153 -4.92 16.34 2.98
C SER A 153 -4.30 17.67 3.36
N ASN A 154 -2.96 17.77 3.32
CA ASN A 154 -2.26 19.06 3.46
C ASN A 154 -2.58 20.04 2.32
N ARG A 155 -3.23 19.59 1.23
CA ARG A 155 -3.72 20.42 0.12
C ARG A 155 -5.24 20.57 0.11
N GLY A 156 -5.91 20.23 1.22
CA GLY A 156 -7.36 20.40 1.38
C GLY A 156 -8.21 19.23 0.85
N HIS A 157 -7.60 18.13 0.43
CA HIS A 157 -8.35 16.93 0.02
C HIS A 157 -8.73 16.08 1.23
N THR A 158 -9.97 15.61 1.30
CA THR A 158 -10.43 14.73 2.39
C THR A 158 -10.72 13.33 1.88
N PHE A 159 -10.67 12.36 2.79
CA PHE A 159 -10.93 10.93 2.52
C PHE A 159 -11.86 10.37 3.60
N ASN A 160 -13.09 10.86 3.63
CA ASN A 160 -14.11 10.46 4.60
C ASN A 160 -14.91 9.25 4.13
N ASN A 161 -14.97 9.00 2.82
CA ASN A 161 -15.65 7.88 2.22
C ASN A 161 -14.88 7.36 1.00
N ILE A 162 -15.22 6.15 0.55
CA ILE A 162 -14.53 5.47 -0.56
C ILE A 162 -14.59 6.25 -1.88
N SER A 163 -15.66 7.01 -2.14
CA SER A 163 -15.79 7.78 -3.39
C SER A 163 -14.82 8.95 -3.47
N ASP A 164 -14.32 9.44 -2.34
CA ASP A 164 -13.36 10.56 -2.29
C ASP A 164 -12.04 10.23 -3.00
N TYR A 165 -11.67 8.95 -3.10
CA TYR A 165 -10.43 8.47 -3.75
C TYR A 165 -10.43 8.62 -5.27
N THR A 166 -11.61 8.68 -5.90
CA THR A 166 -11.79 8.67 -7.38
C THR A 166 -12.55 9.89 -7.91
N ALA A 167 -12.74 10.91 -7.08
CA ALA A 167 -13.48 12.11 -7.48
C ALA A 167 -12.78 12.90 -8.61
N ALA A 168 -13.56 13.38 -9.57
CA ALA A 168 -13.07 13.88 -10.88
C ALA A 168 -12.22 15.16 -10.84
N ASN A 169 -12.38 16.04 -9.84
CA ASN A 169 -11.76 17.37 -9.79
C ASN A 169 -10.55 17.45 -8.84
N ARG A 170 -9.83 16.34 -8.68
CA ARG A 170 -8.65 16.23 -7.81
C ARG A 170 -7.73 15.12 -8.30
N PRO A 171 -6.49 15.02 -7.79
CA PRO A 171 -5.68 13.83 -8.01
C PRO A 171 -6.42 12.58 -7.52
N ALA A 172 -6.56 11.59 -8.42
CA ALA A 172 -7.06 10.27 -8.05
C ALA A 172 -6.01 9.54 -7.22
N LEU A 173 -6.45 8.77 -6.22
CA LEU A 173 -5.60 7.90 -5.41
C LEU A 173 -6.19 6.50 -5.40
N LEU A 174 -5.54 5.57 -6.07
CA LEU A 174 -6.00 4.18 -6.18
C LEU A 174 -5.15 3.29 -5.26
N LYS A 175 -5.76 2.81 -4.16
CA LYS A 175 -5.16 1.80 -3.30
C LYS A 175 -5.63 0.42 -3.73
N LEU A 176 -4.74 -0.38 -4.30
CA LEU A 176 -5.12 -1.65 -4.93
C LEU A 176 -5.05 -2.85 -3.98
N HIS A 177 -4.40 -2.72 -2.82
CA HIS A 177 -4.27 -3.79 -1.83
C HIS A 177 -4.91 -3.46 -0.47
N GLY A 178 -5.75 -2.43 -0.43
CA GLY A 178 -6.44 -2.00 0.79
C GLY A 178 -5.73 -0.87 1.54
N SER A 179 -6.20 -0.61 2.76
CA SER A 179 -5.69 0.46 3.62
C SER A 179 -5.84 0.11 5.11
N VAL A 180 -5.01 0.68 5.96
CA VAL A 180 -5.08 0.50 7.43
C VAL A 180 -6.39 0.94 8.04
N ASP A 181 -7.09 1.89 7.44
CA ASP A 181 -8.37 2.39 7.89
C ASP A 181 -9.56 1.81 7.11
N TRP A 182 -9.33 0.83 6.24
CA TRP A 182 -10.40 0.17 5.48
C TRP A 182 -10.83 -1.13 6.17
N VAL A 183 -12.14 -1.35 6.23
CA VAL A 183 -12.74 -2.57 6.79
C VAL A 183 -13.94 -3.03 5.96
N ARG A 184 -14.26 -4.32 6.05
CA ARG A 184 -15.53 -4.89 5.60
C ARG A 184 -16.35 -5.28 6.83
N PRO A 185 -17.56 -4.73 7.02
CA PRO A 185 -18.44 -5.21 8.08
C PRO A 185 -18.92 -6.62 7.72
N VAL A 186 -18.80 -7.55 8.66
CA VAL A 186 -19.27 -8.93 8.52
C VAL A 186 -20.49 -9.13 9.43
N THR A 187 -21.63 -9.44 8.81
CA THR A 187 -22.90 -9.71 9.48
C THR A 187 -23.04 -11.19 9.86
N GLY A 188 -24.06 -11.53 10.65
CA GLY A 188 -24.39 -12.92 11.01
C GLY A 188 -23.52 -13.54 12.10
N LEU A 189 -22.34 -12.98 12.38
CA LEU A 189 -21.50 -13.38 13.51
C LEU A 189 -22.08 -12.85 14.83
N LYS A 190 -21.98 -13.64 15.90
CA LYS A 190 -22.37 -13.19 17.23
C LYS A 190 -21.50 -12.00 17.63
N ARG A 191 -22.12 -10.83 17.84
CA ARG A 191 -21.37 -9.64 18.26
C ARG A 191 -20.62 -9.94 19.56
N PRO A 192 -19.32 -9.65 19.61
CA PRO A 192 -18.59 -9.74 20.85
C PRO A 192 -19.18 -8.74 21.87
N PRO A 193 -19.05 -9.01 23.18
CA PRO A 193 -19.28 -8.02 24.22
C PRO A 193 -18.54 -6.69 23.90
N ARG A 194 -19.10 -5.56 24.38
CA ARG A 194 -18.57 -4.21 24.07
C ARG A 194 -17.12 -3.99 24.49
N ASP A 195 -16.60 -4.78 25.43
CA ASP A 195 -15.26 -4.64 25.99
C ASP A 195 -14.23 -5.60 25.37
N ASN A 196 -14.59 -6.32 24.30
CA ASN A 196 -13.67 -7.27 23.70
C ASN A 196 -12.45 -6.57 23.10
N SER A 197 -11.28 -7.10 23.44
CA SER A 197 -10.02 -6.68 22.85
C SER A 197 -9.99 -7.02 21.35
N ARG A 198 -9.22 -6.25 20.58
CA ARG A 198 -9.10 -6.44 19.13
C ARG A 198 -8.62 -7.84 18.74
N ASN A 199 -7.76 -8.44 19.55
CA ASN A 199 -7.29 -9.80 19.39
C ASN A 199 -8.39 -10.84 19.64
N GLU A 200 -9.29 -10.64 20.62
CA GLU A 200 -10.44 -11.53 20.79
C GLU A 200 -11.39 -11.47 19.59
N VAL A 201 -11.55 -10.28 18.99
CA VAL A 201 -12.33 -10.14 17.75
C VAL A 201 -11.66 -10.88 16.59
N ALA A 202 -10.34 -10.75 16.45
CA ALA A 202 -9.57 -11.47 15.42
C ALA A 202 -9.67 -13.00 15.60
N GLU A 203 -9.61 -13.48 16.84
CA GLU A 203 -9.76 -14.90 17.16
C GLU A 203 -11.15 -15.42 16.80
N ARG A 204 -12.20 -14.73 17.21
CA ARG A 204 -13.59 -15.07 16.86
C ARG A 204 -13.81 -15.07 15.36
N MET A 205 -13.39 -14.00 14.68
CA MET A 205 -13.46 -13.90 13.23
C MET A 205 -12.75 -15.09 12.57
N GLY A 206 -11.58 -15.50 13.08
CA GLY A 206 -10.83 -16.63 12.55
C GLY A 206 -11.45 -18.00 12.82
N GLU A 207 -12.18 -18.16 13.92
CA GLU A 207 -12.94 -19.38 14.25
C GLU A 207 -14.15 -19.53 13.32
N GLU A 208 -14.90 -18.44 13.14
CA GLU A 208 -16.15 -18.44 12.36
C GLU A 208 -15.90 -18.16 10.86
N PHE A 209 -14.66 -17.87 10.43
CA PHE A 209 -14.36 -17.38 9.07
C PHE A 209 -14.84 -18.32 7.96
N HIS A 210 -14.72 -19.62 8.19
CA HIS A 210 -15.08 -20.66 7.23
C HIS A 210 -16.60 -20.80 7.03
N GLU A 211 -17.39 -20.22 7.94
CA GLU A 211 -18.86 -20.19 7.86
C GLU A 211 -19.36 -18.91 7.18
N ILE A 212 -18.49 -17.93 6.94
CA ILE A 212 -18.86 -16.65 6.31
C ILE A 212 -19.14 -16.88 4.82
N VAL A 213 -20.36 -16.57 4.41
CA VAL A 213 -20.74 -16.53 2.99
C VAL A 213 -20.55 -15.12 2.40
N PRO A 214 -20.34 -14.98 1.07
CA PRO A 214 -20.09 -13.68 0.44
C PRO A 214 -21.13 -12.60 0.78
N GLU A 215 -22.40 -12.96 0.92
CA GLU A 215 -23.51 -12.04 1.22
C GLU A 215 -23.42 -11.44 2.63
N GLN A 216 -22.66 -12.07 3.54
CA GLN A 216 -22.44 -11.55 4.88
C GLN A 216 -21.33 -10.50 4.94
N VAL A 217 -20.51 -10.41 3.89
CA VAL A 217 -19.37 -9.49 3.82
C VAL A 217 -19.80 -8.22 3.09
N GLY A 218 -19.95 -7.15 3.86
CA GLY A 218 -20.32 -5.84 3.33
C GLY A 218 -19.23 -5.19 2.48
N GLU A 219 -19.61 -4.06 1.88
CA GLU A 219 -18.71 -3.21 1.13
C GLU A 219 -17.61 -2.61 2.02
N ILE A 220 -16.50 -2.22 1.39
CA ILE A 220 -15.40 -1.58 2.09
C ILE A 220 -15.85 -0.22 2.64
N LYS A 221 -15.52 0.04 3.91
CA LYS A 221 -15.77 1.29 4.62
C LYS A 221 -14.51 1.84 5.27
N ILE A 222 -14.48 3.15 5.47
CA ILE A 222 -13.40 3.83 6.18
C ILE A 222 -13.79 3.94 7.67
N ILE A 223 -12.87 3.57 8.55
CA ILE A 223 -13.01 3.73 10.00
C ILE A 223 -12.06 4.80 10.53
N ARG A 224 -12.50 5.57 11.52
CA ARG A 224 -11.68 6.62 12.14
C ARG A 224 -10.59 6.08 13.07
N SER A 225 -10.79 4.89 13.61
CA SER A 225 -9.86 4.24 14.53
C SER A 225 -9.93 2.73 14.38
N ILE A 226 -8.76 2.09 14.25
CA ILE A 226 -8.63 0.63 14.20
C ILE A 226 -9.04 -0.06 15.50
N SER A 227 -9.21 0.70 16.60
CA SER A 227 -9.81 0.18 17.84
C SER A 227 -11.32 -0.07 17.71
N SER A 228 -11.98 0.51 16.70
CA SER A 228 -13.37 0.22 16.38
C SER A 228 -13.44 -1.10 15.61
N THR A 229 -13.60 -2.19 16.36
CA THR A 229 -13.63 -3.56 15.84
C THR A 229 -15.03 -4.04 15.47
N THR A 230 -16.07 -3.27 15.80
CA THR A 230 -17.47 -3.57 15.50
C THR A 230 -18.25 -2.30 15.18
N SER A 231 -19.39 -2.46 14.51
CA SER A 231 -20.39 -1.43 14.27
C SER A 231 -21.81 -2.02 14.34
N GLU A 232 -22.83 -1.20 14.05
CA GLU A 232 -24.20 -1.65 13.86
C GLU A 232 -24.37 -2.64 12.70
N GLU A 233 -23.37 -2.75 11.82
CA GLU A 233 -23.39 -3.66 10.68
C GLU A 233 -22.63 -4.96 10.94
N GLY A 234 -21.99 -5.10 12.10
CA GLY A 234 -21.34 -6.34 12.51
C GLY A 234 -19.86 -6.17 12.88
N ILE A 235 -19.10 -7.24 12.71
CA ILE A 235 -17.68 -7.28 13.07
C ILE A 235 -16.85 -6.74 11.91
N HIS A 236 -15.91 -5.84 12.18
CA HIS A 236 -15.04 -5.29 11.15
C HIS A 236 -13.89 -6.26 10.82
N LEU A 237 -13.89 -6.79 9.61
CA LEU A 237 -12.77 -7.50 9.01
C LEU A 237 -11.84 -6.47 8.31
N PRO A 238 -10.53 -6.42 8.61
CA PRO A 238 -9.61 -5.53 7.92
C PRO A 238 -9.62 -5.77 6.41
N ALA A 239 -9.84 -4.72 5.62
CA ALA A 239 -9.78 -4.76 4.16
C ALA A 239 -8.35 -4.47 3.70
N ILE A 240 -7.46 -5.41 4.03
CA ILE A 240 -6.04 -5.43 3.64
C ILE A 240 -5.74 -6.77 2.99
N ALA A 241 -5.10 -6.73 1.82
CA ALA A 241 -4.64 -7.93 1.16
C ALA A 241 -3.53 -8.59 1.98
N ILE A 242 -3.57 -9.91 2.13
CA ILE A 242 -2.43 -10.65 2.69
C ILE A 242 -1.31 -10.58 1.63
N PRO A 243 -0.06 -10.24 2.01
CA PRO A 243 1.01 -10.10 1.04
C PRO A 243 1.43 -11.49 0.57
N THR A 244 0.80 -11.97 -0.50
CA THR A 244 1.15 -13.20 -1.22
C THR A 244 1.43 -12.87 -2.69
N LYS A 245 2.23 -13.71 -3.35
CA LYS A 245 2.46 -13.58 -4.80
C LYS A 245 1.16 -13.82 -5.56
N GLY A 246 0.89 -13.00 -6.57
CA GLY A 246 -0.29 -13.14 -7.43
C GLY A 246 -1.63 -12.79 -6.78
N LYS A 247 -1.62 -12.13 -5.61
CA LYS A 247 -2.84 -11.67 -4.94
C LYS A 247 -3.66 -10.74 -5.84
N SER A 248 -4.98 -10.91 -5.80
CA SER A 248 -5.91 -10.02 -6.49
C SER A 248 -5.98 -8.65 -5.81
N PHE A 249 -6.60 -7.68 -6.48
CA PHE A 249 -6.89 -6.41 -5.84
C PHE A 249 -7.84 -6.60 -4.64
N GLU A 250 -7.56 -5.90 -3.55
CA GLU A 250 -8.42 -5.81 -2.36
C GLU A 250 -8.84 -4.34 -2.25
N CYS A 251 -9.64 -3.91 -3.21
CA CYS A 251 -10.14 -2.54 -3.30
C CYS A 251 -11.59 -2.50 -3.81
N PRO A 252 -12.27 -1.36 -3.65
CA PRO A 252 -13.59 -1.14 -4.24
C PRO A 252 -13.54 -1.18 -5.77
N GLU A 253 -14.59 -1.69 -6.44
CA GLU A 253 -14.63 -1.77 -7.91
C GLU A 253 -14.44 -0.39 -8.57
N SER A 254 -14.90 0.68 -7.93
CA SER A 254 -14.68 2.06 -8.40
C SER A 254 -13.19 2.39 -8.63
N HIS A 255 -12.28 1.81 -7.86
CA HIS A 255 -10.85 1.99 -8.05
C HIS A 255 -10.35 1.28 -9.31
N VAL A 256 -10.89 0.09 -9.60
CA VAL A 256 -10.55 -0.71 -10.78
C VAL A 256 -11.13 -0.07 -12.04
N GLU A 257 -12.35 0.44 -11.97
CA GLU A 257 -13.00 1.20 -13.05
C GLU A 257 -12.21 2.47 -13.37
N GLU A 258 -11.84 3.25 -12.35
CA GLU A 258 -11.05 4.47 -12.55
C GLU A 258 -9.65 4.13 -13.09
N LEU A 259 -9.02 3.05 -12.62
CA LEU A 259 -7.77 2.54 -13.18
C LEU A 259 -7.91 2.27 -14.70
N ARG A 260 -8.94 1.51 -15.10
CA ARG A 260 -9.17 1.15 -16.50
C ARG A 260 -9.43 2.36 -17.39
N LYS A 261 -10.07 3.40 -16.84
CA LYS A 261 -10.32 4.68 -17.50
C LYS A 261 -9.05 5.52 -17.67
N ILE A 262 -8.16 5.51 -16.67
CA ILE A 262 -6.95 6.33 -16.63
C ILE A 262 -5.83 5.75 -17.51
N LEU A 263 -5.62 4.43 -17.48
CA LEU A 263 -4.47 3.80 -18.17
C LEU A 263 -4.30 4.18 -19.66
N PRO A 264 -5.36 4.29 -20.49
CA PRO A 264 -5.25 4.74 -21.89
C PRO A 264 -4.68 6.17 -22.06
N GLU A 265 -4.79 7.02 -21.04
CA GLU A 265 -4.36 8.43 -21.09
C GLU A 265 -2.98 8.68 -20.48
N VAL A 266 -2.35 7.65 -19.90
CA VAL A 266 -1.00 7.76 -19.35
C VAL A 266 0.01 8.02 -20.47
N ARG A 267 0.86 9.03 -20.27
CA ARG A 267 2.04 9.32 -21.11
C ARG A 267 3.33 9.26 -20.32
N CYS A 268 3.23 9.44 -19.00
CA CYS A 268 4.36 9.48 -18.12
C CYS A 268 4.11 8.63 -16.88
N ILE A 269 5.09 7.82 -16.49
CA ILE A 269 5.06 7.04 -15.25
C ILE A 269 6.25 7.41 -14.36
N LEU A 270 5.96 7.76 -13.11
CA LEU A 270 6.97 7.85 -12.06
C LEU A 270 6.76 6.70 -11.08
N THR A 271 7.75 5.82 -10.91
CA THR A 271 7.69 4.78 -9.86
C THR A 271 8.59 5.16 -8.69
N ILE A 272 8.13 4.98 -7.45
CA ILE A 272 8.90 5.31 -6.24
C ILE A 272 8.85 4.15 -5.27
N GLY A 273 10.01 3.56 -4.97
CA GLY A 273 10.15 2.49 -3.98
C GLY A 273 9.30 1.24 -4.28
N TRP A 274 8.94 1.03 -5.55
CA TRP A 274 8.10 -0.06 -6.02
C TRP A 274 8.96 -1.17 -6.63
N ARG A 275 8.59 -2.44 -6.39
CA ARG A 275 9.36 -3.61 -6.89
C ARG A 275 8.87 -4.14 -8.25
N ALA A 276 7.75 -3.64 -8.78
CA ALA A 276 7.13 -4.11 -10.01
C ALA A 276 6.84 -5.62 -10.03
N GLN A 277 6.19 -6.12 -8.97
CA GLN A 277 5.86 -7.55 -8.82
C GLN A 277 4.35 -7.83 -8.85
N GLU A 278 3.53 -6.80 -9.06
CA GLU A 278 2.08 -6.89 -9.14
C GLU A 278 1.66 -7.27 -10.57
N ASP A 279 1.74 -8.57 -10.87
CA ASP A 279 1.48 -9.12 -12.21
C ASP A 279 0.13 -8.68 -12.78
N HIS A 280 -0.95 -8.70 -11.98
CA HIS A 280 -2.29 -8.27 -12.42
C HIS A 280 -2.29 -6.83 -12.90
N PHE A 281 -1.61 -5.93 -12.18
CA PHE A 281 -1.47 -4.54 -12.59
C PHE A 281 -0.61 -4.40 -13.85
N LEU A 282 0.51 -5.12 -13.94
CA LEU A 282 1.38 -5.09 -15.12
C LEU A 282 0.65 -5.60 -16.37
N VAL A 283 -0.20 -6.61 -16.24
CA VAL A 283 -1.06 -7.12 -17.32
C VAL A 283 -2.05 -6.05 -17.77
N GLU A 284 -2.74 -5.39 -16.84
CA GLU A 284 -3.68 -4.31 -17.18
C GLU A 284 -2.97 -3.11 -17.80
N LEU A 285 -1.81 -2.72 -17.28
CA LEU A 285 -0.97 -1.65 -17.83
C LEU A 285 -0.59 -1.96 -19.28
N ARG A 286 -0.07 -3.16 -19.55
CA ARG A 286 0.30 -3.60 -20.91
C ARG A 286 -0.89 -3.63 -21.87
N ARG A 287 -2.06 -4.02 -21.37
CA ARG A 287 -3.28 -4.18 -22.16
C ARG A 287 -3.91 -2.82 -22.52
N LEU A 288 -3.93 -1.89 -21.58
CA LEU A 288 -4.73 -0.67 -21.68
C LEU A 288 -3.91 0.58 -22.04
N ALA A 289 -2.65 0.66 -21.64
CA ALA A 289 -1.81 1.80 -21.99
C ALA A 289 -1.27 1.62 -23.43
N THR A 290 -2.04 2.09 -24.40
CA THR A 290 -1.78 1.86 -25.83
C THR A 290 -0.74 2.80 -26.44
N LYS A 291 -0.43 3.91 -25.75
CA LYS A 291 0.45 4.97 -26.25
C LYS A 291 1.85 4.82 -25.65
N PRO A 292 2.92 5.23 -26.36
CA PRO A 292 4.26 5.23 -25.80
C PRO A 292 4.34 6.03 -24.50
N ILE A 293 5.03 5.48 -23.50
CA ILE A 293 5.20 6.08 -22.19
C ILE A 293 6.67 6.42 -22.01
N VAL A 294 6.94 7.54 -21.35
CA VAL A 294 8.26 7.80 -20.76
C VAL A 294 8.17 7.67 -19.26
N GLY A 295 9.17 7.08 -18.60
CA GLY A 295 9.13 6.94 -17.16
C GLY A 295 10.48 7.04 -16.46
N ILE A 296 10.41 7.40 -15.18
CA ILE A 296 11.54 7.39 -14.26
C ILE A 296 11.22 6.41 -13.15
N CYS A 297 12.17 5.51 -12.88
CA CYS A 297 12.09 4.55 -11.80
C CYS A 297 13.03 4.97 -10.66
N VAL A 298 12.45 5.24 -9.49
CA VAL A 298 13.16 5.57 -8.26
C VAL A 298 13.10 4.35 -7.33
N GLY A 299 14.27 3.78 -7.01
CA GLY A 299 14.40 2.64 -6.11
C GLY A 299 14.16 3.03 -4.65
N ALA A 300 14.17 2.04 -3.74
CA ALA A 300 14.28 2.33 -2.32
C ALA A 300 15.71 2.78 -1.95
N ASN A 301 16.72 2.23 -2.64
CA ASN A 301 18.12 2.60 -2.57
C ASN A 301 18.75 2.70 -3.98
N GLY A 302 19.99 3.19 -4.08
CA GLY A 302 20.63 3.63 -5.33
C GLY A 302 20.63 2.63 -6.51
N HIS A 303 20.63 1.31 -6.26
CA HIS A 303 20.60 0.30 -7.33
C HIS A 303 19.26 -0.44 -7.48
N ASP A 304 18.28 -0.13 -6.62
CA ASP A 304 17.00 -0.86 -6.60
C ASP A 304 16.08 -0.47 -7.76
N ALA A 305 16.40 0.60 -8.50
CA ALA A 305 15.64 1.05 -9.65
C ALA A 305 15.84 0.18 -10.90
N ASP A 306 17.03 -0.41 -11.10
CA ASP A 306 17.37 -1.13 -12.34
C ASP A 306 16.49 -2.34 -12.63
N PRO A 307 16.18 -3.22 -11.65
CA PRO A 307 15.25 -4.31 -11.87
C PRO A 307 13.86 -3.83 -12.28
N VAL A 308 13.40 -2.72 -11.69
CA VAL A 308 12.10 -2.10 -11.97
C VAL A 308 12.09 -1.56 -13.41
N THR A 309 13.11 -0.79 -13.79
CA THR A 309 13.29 -0.28 -15.16
C THR A 309 13.25 -1.41 -16.18
N LYS A 310 14.01 -2.49 -15.95
CA LYS A 310 14.01 -3.67 -16.83
C LYS A 310 12.63 -4.32 -16.93
N GLN A 311 11.90 -4.44 -15.82
CA GLN A 311 10.56 -5.01 -15.82
C GLN A 311 9.55 -4.12 -16.56
N MET A 312 9.64 -2.80 -16.40
CA MET A 312 8.79 -1.85 -17.12
C MET A 312 9.06 -1.89 -18.63
N MET A 313 10.32 -1.96 -19.06
CA MET A 313 10.66 -2.09 -20.48
C MET A 313 10.18 -3.43 -21.07
N ARG A 314 10.19 -4.52 -20.30
CA ARG A 314 9.61 -5.81 -20.74
C ARG A 314 8.10 -5.74 -20.86
N THR A 315 7.44 -5.07 -19.91
CA THR A 315 5.99 -4.90 -19.88
C THR A 315 5.52 -3.99 -21.03
N MET A 316 6.28 -2.93 -21.30
CA MET A 316 5.98 -1.86 -22.24
C MET A 316 7.14 -1.66 -23.24
N PRO A 317 7.31 -2.53 -24.25
CA PRO A 317 8.49 -2.53 -25.13
C PRO A 317 8.58 -1.33 -26.08
N ARG A 318 7.50 -0.53 -26.23
CA ARG A 318 7.47 0.69 -27.04
C ARG A 318 7.71 1.97 -26.23
N SER A 319 8.02 1.81 -24.94
CA SER A 319 8.14 2.89 -23.97
C SER A 319 9.59 3.04 -23.52
N GLU A 320 9.94 4.24 -23.04
CA GLU A 320 11.28 4.54 -22.52
C GLU A 320 11.22 4.65 -21.00
N PHE A 321 12.07 3.90 -20.30
CA PHE A 321 12.21 3.99 -18.85
C PHE A 321 13.66 4.21 -18.47
N ARG A 322 13.90 5.06 -17.47
CA ARG A 322 15.22 5.35 -16.94
C ARG A 322 15.24 5.14 -15.43
N SER A 323 16.30 4.50 -14.94
CA SER A 323 16.59 4.47 -13.51
C SER A 323 17.03 5.85 -13.05
N PHE A 324 16.64 6.23 -11.83
CA PHE A 324 17.19 7.39 -11.16
C PHE A 324 18.43 6.98 -10.34
N ASP A 325 19.57 7.62 -10.62
CA ASP A 325 20.87 7.26 -10.04
C ASP A 325 21.07 7.72 -8.57
N GLY A 326 20.08 8.36 -7.95
CA GLY A 326 20.16 8.84 -6.56
C GLY A 326 19.72 7.80 -5.53
N ARG A 327 19.96 8.08 -4.24
CA ARG A 327 19.68 7.14 -3.13
C ARG A 327 18.23 7.23 -2.66
N GLY A 328 17.30 6.84 -3.53
CA GLY A 328 15.90 6.70 -3.18
C GLY A 328 15.06 7.98 -3.31
N PHE A 329 13.95 8.00 -2.58
CA PHE A 329 12.91 9.01 -2.67
C PHE A 329 13.37 10.37 -2.12
N SER A 330 14.06 10.38 -0.99
CA SER A 330 14.64 11.59 -0.39
C SER A 330 15.58 12.31 -1.36
N ASP A 331 16.49 11.56 -2.00
CA ASP A 331 17.41 12.14 -2.98
C ASP A 331 16.68 12.58 -4.25
N PHE A 332 15.63 11.88 -4.69
CA PHE A 332 14.82 12.29 -5.83
C PHE A 332 14.15 13.65 -5.61
N VAL A 333 13.51 13.83 -4.45
CA VAL A 333 12.85 15.09 -4.10
C VAL A 333 13.87 16.21 -3.92
N ARG A 334 14.98 15.97 -3.21
CA ARG A 334 16.02 16.99 -2.96
C ARG A 334 16.65 17.52 -4.25
N ASN A 335 16.77 16.68 -5.27
CA ASN A 335 17.34 17.03 -6.56
C ASN A 335 16.29 17.50 -7.59
N HIS A 336 15.10 17.93 -7.14
CA HIS A 336 14.01 18.39 -8.00
C HIS A 336 13.68 17.40 -9.12
N GLY A 337 13.63 16.10 -8.81
CA GLY A 337 13.50 15.02 -9.79
C GLY A 337 12.30 15.14 -10.73
N VAL A 338 11.23 15.82 -10.31
CA VAL A 338 10.06 16.11 -11.15
C VAL A 338 10.41 16.98 -12.36
N GLU A 339 11.39 17.88 -12.26
CA GLU A 339 11.81 18.70 -13.42
C GLU A 339 12.38 17.84 -14.55
N ARG A 340 12.99 16.71 -14.20
CA ARG A 340 13.45 15.72 -15.19
C ARG A 340 12.27 15.06 -15.93
N LEU A 341 11.09 15.03 -15.33
CA LEU A 341 9.85 14.61 -15.97
C LEU A 341 9.27 15.72 -16.85
N SER A 342 9.33 16.99 -16.43
CA SER A 342 8.76 18.11 -17.19
C SER A 342 9.35 18.25 -18.61
N ASN A 343 10.62 17.87 -18.79
CA ASN A 343 11.25 17.78 -20.11
C ASN A 343 10.65 16.69 -21.02
N LEU A 344 9.73 15.87 -20.50
CA LEU A 344 9.06 14.76 -21.19
C LEU A 344 7.58 15.07 -21.53
N GLU A 345 7.19 16.35 -21.46
CA GLU A 345 5.88 16.87 -21.92
C GLU A 345 4.63 16.19 -21.33
N TRP A 346 4.70 15.56 -20.15
CA TRP A 346 3.55 14.86 -19.54
C TRP A 346 2.33 15.74 -19.21
N HIS A 347 2.58 17.05 -19.16
CA HIS A 347 1.64 18.12 -18.87
C HIS A 347 0.82 18.58 -20.09
N ARG A 348 1.22 18.17 -21.30
CA ARG A 348 0.41 18.27 -22.52
C ARG A 348 -0.57 17.10 -22.59
#